data_AF-A0A378NE86-F1
#
_entry.id   AF-A0A378NE86-F1
#
_cell.length_a   1.000
_cell.length_b   1.000
_cell.length_c   1.000
_cell.angle_alpha   90.00
_cell.angle_beta   90.00
_cell.angle_gamma   90.00
#
_symmetry.space_group_name_H-M   'P 1'
#
loop_
_entity.id
_entity.type
_entity.pdbx_description
1 polymer ?
#
loop_
_entity_poly.entity_id
_entity_poly.type
_entity_poly.pdbx_seq_one_letter_code
_entity_poly.pdbx_strand_id
1 'polypeptide(L)' 'MVLNHQGIAWLPEYSISEELHNKKVIILDKNELVIPIKGYIYRMNTRLNNAAERFWNNLQNIQFINEDILNKP' A
#
# COMPACT_ATOMS: atom_id res chain seq x y z
N MET A 1 -5.69 2.42 20.45
CA MET A 1 -7.06 1.89 20.65
C MET A 1 -7.11 0.39 20.38
N VAL A 2 -6.94 -0.09 19.13
CA VAL A 2 -6.90 -1.53 18.81
C VAL A 2 -5.79 -2.26 19.58
N LEU A 3 -4.57 -1.72 19.59
CA LEU A 3 -3.43 -2.28 20.33
C LEU A 3 -3.57 -2.21 21.86
N ASN A 4 -4.51 -1.40 22.36
CA ASN A 4 -4.83 -1.31 23.78
C ASN A 4 -6.02 -2.21 24.14
N HIS A 5 -6.45 -3.10 23.23
CA HIS A 5 -7.60 -3.99 23.38
C HIS A 5 -8.95 -3.28 23.55
N GLN A 6 -9.09 -2.08 22.99
CA GLN A 6 -10.29 -1.23 23.16
C GLN A 6 -11.21 -1.21 21.92
N GLY A 7 -11.04 -2.12 20.96
CA GLY A 7 -11.95 -2.21 19.82
C GLY A 7 -11.38 -2.93 18.59
N ILE A 8 -12.18 -2.89 17.52
CA ILE A 8 -11.89 -3.45 16.20
C ILE A 8 -11.82 -2.29 15.22
N ALA A 9 -10.90 -2.34 14.25
CA ALA A 9 -10.81 -1.33 13.20
C ALA A 9 -10.38 -1.96 11.87
N TRP A 10 -10.76 -1.31 10.78
CA TRP A 10 -10.15 -1.54 9.47
C TRP A 10 -8.84 -0.76 9.39
N LEU A 11 -7.75 -1.47 9.14
CA LEU A 11 -6.41 -0.89 9.03
C LEU A 11 -5.74 -1.40 7.74
N PRO A 12 -4.99 -0.55 7.03
CA PRO A 12 -4.18 -1.00 5.91
C PRO A 12 -3.13 -2.01 6.37
N GLU A 13 -2.89 -3.05 5.57
CA GLU A 13 -1.95 -4.13 5.90
C GLU A 13 -0.54 -3.62 6.18
N TYR A 14 -0.06 -2.64 5.40
CA TYR A 14 1.26 -2.03 5.57
C TYR A 14 1.44 -1.32 6.93
N SER A 15 0.34 -0.95 7.59
CA SER A 15 0.37 -0.22 8.85
C SER A 15 0.40 -1.13 10.09
N ILE A 16 0.16 -2.43 9.91
CA ILE A 16 0.06 -3.41 11.00
C ILE A 16 0.92 -4.66 10.78
N SER A 17 1.85 -4.62 9.82
CA SER A 17 2.61 -5.81 9.41
C SER A 17 3.46 -6.37 10.54
N GLU A 18 4.06 -5.51 11.36
CA GLU A 18 4.85 -5.90 12.52
C GLU A 18 3.96 -6.46 13.65
N GLU A 19 2.82 -5.84 13.90
CA GLU A 19 1.87 -6.27 14.93
C GLU A 19 1.23 -7.62 14.59
N LEU A 20 0.97 -7.89 13.31
CA LEU A 20 0.54 -9.20 12.83
C LEU A 20 1.63 -10.25 13.04
N HIS A 21 2.88 -9.95 12.65
CA HIS A 21 4.02 -10.84 12.87
C HIS A 21 4.21 -11.16 14.36
N ASN A 22 4.10 -10.15 15.21
CA ASN A 22 4.26 -10.24 16.66
C ASN A 22 2.98 -10.71 17.38
N LYS A 23 1.92 -11.10 16.65
CA LYS A 23 0.63 -11.57 17.17
C LYS A 23 -0.05 -10.61 18.17
N LYS A 24 0.21 -9.31 18.05
CA LYS A 24 -0.45 -8.25 18.83
C LYS A 24 -1.85 -7.95 18.32
N VAL A 25 -2.13 -8.26 17.05
CA VAL A 25 -3.44 -8.15 16.42
C VAL A 25 -3.74 -9.39 15.59
N ILE A 26 -5.02 -9.61 15.30
CA ILE A 26 -5.49 -10.69 14.44
C ILE A 26 -6.42 -10.12 13.35
N ILE A 27 -6.40 -10.75 12.18
CA ILE A 27 -7.34 -10.44 11.10
C ILE A 27 -8.62 -11.23 11.37
N LEU A 28 -9.76 -10.53 11.43
CA LEU A 28 -11.06 -11.13 11.72
C LEU A 28 -11.75 -11.71 10.48
N ASP A 29 -11.55 -11.09 9.33
CA ASP A 29 -12.09 -11.54 8.05
C ASP A 29 -11.09 -11.25 6.93
N LYS A 30 -11.04 -12.14 5.93
CA LYS A 30 -10.11 -12.06 4.80
C LYS A 30 -10.81 -11.94 3.44
N ASN A 31 -12.15 -11.91 3.42
CA ASN A 31 -12.91 -12.03 2.19
C ASN A 31 -13.98 -10.93 2.09
N GLU A 32 -15.10 -11.09 2.78
CA GLU A 32 -16.31 -10.28 2.57
C GLU A 32 -16.22 -8.88 3.17
N LEU A 33 -15.44 -8.72 4.24
CA LEU A 33 -15.29 -7.47 4.98
C LEU A 33 -13.97 -6.75 4.67
N VAL A 34 -13.22 -7.24 3.68
CA VAL A 34 -11.99 -6.61 3.22
C VAL A 34 -12.31 -5.48 2.25
N ILE A 35 -11.79 -4.30 2.53
CA ILE A 35 -11.96 -3.11 1.70
C ILE A 35 -10.67 -2.93 0.88
N PRO A 36 -10.67 -3.17 -0.45
CA PRO A 36 -9.48 -3.01 -1.27
C PRO A 36 -9.14 -1.52 -1.41
N ILE A 37 -7.88 -1.18 -1.11
CA ILE A 37 -7.35 0.18 -1.26
C ILE A 37 -6.40 0.25 -2.46
N LYS A 38 -6.46 1.35 -3.21
CA LYS A 38 -5.55 1.62 -4.33
C LYS A 38 -4.86 2.96 -4.13
N GLY A 39 -3.53 2.95 -4.17
CA GLY A 39 -2.71 4.15 -4.17
C GLY A 39 -2.43 4.61 -5.60
N TYR A 40 -2.60 5.90 -5.88
CA TYR A 40 -2.28 6.49 -7.17
C TYR A 40 -1.35 7.68 -6.97
N ILE A 41 -0.32 7.76 -7.81
CA ILE A 41 0.54 8.94 -7.89
C ILE A 41 0.10 9.74 -9.10
N TYR A 42 -0.28 11.00 -8.88
CA TYR A 42 -0.75 11.89 -9.93
C TYR A 42 0.28 12.96 -10.27
N ARG A 43 0.26 13.39 -11.53
CA ARG A 43 1.10 14.44 -12.09
C ARG A 43 0.29 15.22 -13.11
N MET A 44 0.53 16.54 -13.21
CA MET A 44 0.01 17.35 -14.31
C MET A 44 0.78 17.09 -15.61
N ASN A 45 0.08 17.14 -16.76
CA ASN A 45 0.69 16.93 -18.08
C ASN A 45 1.66 18.04 -18.53
N THR A 46 1.80 19.10 -17.74
CA THR A 46 2.81 20.13 -17.94
C THR A 46 4.20 19.58 -17.64
N ARG A 47 5.19 19.90 -18.50
CA ARG A 47 6.59 19.54 -18.23
C ARG A 47 7.06 20.20 -16.95
N LEU A 48 7.58 19.39 -16.04
CA LEU A 48 8.23 19.86 -14.81
C LEU A 48 9.71 20.16 -15.10
N ASN A 49 10.43 20.59 -14.07
CA ASN A 49 11.87 20.71 -14.16
C ASN A 49 12.53 19.33 -14.39
N ASN A 50 13.76 19.34 -14.89
CA ASN A 50 14.49 18.12 -15.25
C ASN A 50 14.62 17.12 -14.07
N ALA A 51 14.69 17.60 -12.83
CA ALA A 51 14.81 16.72 -11.66
C ALA A 51 13.49 15.97 -11.40
N ALA A 52 12.36 16.66 -11.48
CA ALA A 52 11.05 16.06 -11.28
C ALA A 52 10.66 15.10 -12.42
N GLU A 53 11.07 15.37 -13.66
CA GLU A 53 10.89 14.43 -14.78
C GLU A 53 11.71 13.15 -14.58
N ARG A 54 12.97 13.28 -14.12
CA ARG A 54 13.80 12.11 -13.77
C ARG A 54 13.17 11.31 -12.63
N PHE A 55 12.68 11.99 -11.59
CA PHE A 55 11.98 11.34 -10.49
C PHE A 55 10.73 10.59 -10.97
N TRP A 56 9.93 11.21 -11.83
CA TRP A 56 8.74 10.59 -12.41
C TRP A 56 9.08 9.34 -13.23
N ASN A 57 10.10 9.40 -14.09
CA ASN A 57 10.55 8.24 -14.86
C ASN A 57 11.05 7.11 -13.95
N ASN A 58 11.76 7.45 -12.87
CA ASN A 58 12.19 6.47 -11.88
C ASN A 58 11.00 5.82 -11.15
N LEU A 59 9.98 6.61 -10.76
CA LEU A 59 8.76 6.09 -10.16
C LEU A 59 8.02 5.12 -11.09
N GLN A 60 7.91 5.47 -12.37
CA GLN A 60 7.29 4.59 -13.37
C GLN A 60 8.05 3.25 -13.47
N ASN A 61 9.39 3.29 -13.52
CA ASN A 61 10.21 2.07 -13.53
C ASN A 61 9.99 1.19 -12.29
N ILE A 62 9.79 1.79 -11.11
CA ILE A 62 9.48 1.06 -9.87
C ILE A 62 8.09 0.41 -9.94
N GLN A 63 7.11 1.09 -10.55
CA GLN A 63 5.76 0.54 -10.70
C GLN A 63 5.73 -0.73 -11.56
N PHE A 64 6.41 -0.73 -12.70
CA PHE A 64 6.43 -1.89 -13.62
C PHE A 64 7.00 -3.15 -12.96
N ILE A 65 8.02 -3.02 -12.11
CA ILE A 65 8.62 -4.15 -11.39
C ILE A 65 7.60 -4.81 -10.44
N ASN A 66 6.70 -4.05 -9.83
CA ASN A 66 5.71 -4.59 -8.90
C ASN A 66 4.54 -5.31 -9.59
N GLU A 67 4.13 -4.85 -10.78
CA GLU A 67 3.07 -5.53 -11.55
C GLU A 67 3.53 -6.88 -12.12
N ASP A 68 4.81 -7.03 -12.47
CA ASP A 68 5.39 -8.30 -12.92
C ASP A 68 5.50 -9.34 -11.78
N ILE A 69 5.62 -8.90 -10.53
CA ILE A 69 5.67 -9.76 -9.34
C ILE A 69 4.26 -10.21 -8.92
N LEU A 70 3.25 -9.33 -9.09
CA LEU A 70 1.85 -9.62 -8.75
C LEU A 70 1.10 -10.48 -9.80
N ASN A 71 1.62 -10.58 -11.03
CA ASN A 71 1.01 -11.33 -12.14
C ASN A 71 1.71 -12.67 -12.45
N LYS A 72 2.56 -13.18 -11.57
CA LYS A 72 3.12 -14.54 -11.72
C LYS A 72 2.12 -15.57 -11.17
N PRO A 73 1.83 -16.66 -11.91
CA PRO A 73 0.83 -17.67 -11.52
C PRO A 73 1.17 -18.38 -10.21
#